data_AF-A0A1W9HNQ0-F1
#
_entry.id   AF-A0A1W9HNQ0-F1
#
_cell.length_a   1.000
_cell.length_b   1.000
_cell.length_c   1.000
_cell.angle_alpha   90.00
_cell.angle_beta   90.00
_cell.angle_gamma   90.00
#
_symmetry.space_group_name_H-M   'P 1'
#
loop_
_entity.id
_entity.type
_entity.pdbx_description
1 polymer ?
#
loop_
_entity_poly.entity_id
_entity_poly.type
_entity_poly.pdbx_seq_one_letter_code
_entity_poly.pdbx_strand_id
1 'polypeptide(L)'
;MKTADPLEARRLVCRLSVRWDAMTMMMNERIDRGFMTASEAVALFKRGLDEELGLATAARLDGDGPSDTRTARVLEATYRIAARLAPDTDTISFELLNSFTVGFSDADRHAVVLMLKALAPHRAAAASANACLASIGAPINAATSRDARAQILLAKAEAQARAQLLDRAEVTACGNPMSILLDDNLVMQLRGKASQPARAAPVPAEAPIPTPFLTTDTRRLADVIDGTVADIQASGDWNEDVAQRVRVIDVMGCTAPAPREVCNDVAVGSHV
;
A
#
# COMPACT_ATOMS: atom_id res chain seq x y z
N MET A 1 -28.15 -35.06 -21.87
CA MET A 1 -29.08 -35.74 -20.93
C MET A 1 -30.49 -35.59 -21.48
N LYS A 2 -31.11 -36.69 -21.94
CA LYS A 2 -32.52 -36.72 -22.34
C LYS A 2 -33.20 -37.80 -21.51
N THR A 3 -34.07 -37.42 -20.59
CA THR A 3 -34.91 -38.36 -19.81
C THR A 3 -36.33 -38.30 -20.35
N ALA A 4 -36.91 -39.45 -20.69
CA ALA A 4 -38.28 -39.53 -21.22
C ALA A 4 -39.35 -39.50 -20.12
N ASP A 5 -38.95 -39.68 -18.85
CA ASP A 5 -39.83 -39.64 -17.69
C ASP A 5 -40.08 -38.18 -17.23
N PRO A 6 -41.34 -37.69 -17.26
CA PRO A 6 -41.68 -36.34 -16.85
C PRO A 6 -41.45 -36.06 -15.35
N LEU A 7 -41.49 -37.07 -14.47
CA LEU A 7 -41.21 -36.87 -13.04
C LEU A 7 -39.70 -36.70 -12.78
N GLU A 8 -38.87 -37.51 -13.42
CA GLU A 8 -37.41 -37.33 -13.39
C GLU A 8 -36.98 -36.01 -14.02
N ALA A 9 -37.60 -35.61 -15.14
CA ALA A 9 -37.31 -34.34 -15.78
C ALA A 9 -37.56 -33.15 -14.83
N ARG A 10 -38.68 -33.16 -14.10
CA ARG A 10 -38.98 -32.13 -13.09
C ARG A 10 -37.97 -32.10 -11.96
N ARG A 11 -37.57 -33.27 -11.44
CA ARG A 11 -36.54 -33.36 -10.38
C ARG A 11 -35.17 -32.84 -10.85
N LEU A 12 -34.78 -33.16 -12.08
CA LEU A 12 -33.52 -32.69 -12.67
C LEU A 12 -33.55 -31.17 -12.90
N VAL A 13 -34.65 -30.62 -13.39
CA VAL A 13 -34.84 -29.17 -13.56
C VAL A 13 -34.75 -28.44 -12.23
N CYS A 14 -35.43 -28.92 -11.17
CA CYS A 14 -35.32 -28.32 -9.84
C CYS A 14 -33.87 -28.35 -9.32
N ARG A 15 -33.18 -29.48 -9.45
CA ARG A 15 -31.78 -29.61 -9.01
C ARG A 15 -30.84 -28.70 -9.82
N LEU A 16 -31.09 -28.55 -11.12
CA LEU A 16 -30.36 -27.61 -11.97
C LEU A 16 -30.64 -26.16 -11.60
N SER A 17 -31.89 -25.79 -11.29
CA SER A 17 -32.24 -24.43 -10.85
C SER A 17 -31.56 -24.07 -9.54
N VAL A 18 -31.60 -24.94 -8.53
CA VAL A 18 -30.92 -24.73 -7.24
C VAL A 18 -29.40 -24.59 -7.43
N ARG A 19 -28.81 -25.41 -8.31
CA ARG A 19 -27.38 -25.32 -8.62
C ARG A 19 -27.04 -24.03 -9.37
N TRP A 20 -27.91 -23.60 -10.29
CA TRP A 20 -27.78 -22.33 -10.99
C TRP A 20 -27.87 -21.16 -10.02
N ASP A 21 -28.87 -21.13 -9.14
CA ASP A 21 -29.04 -20.09 -8.13
C ASP A 21 -27.85 -20.01 -7.18
N ALA A 22 -27.34 -21.15 -6.70
CA ALA A 22 -26.14 -21.20 -5.88
C ALA A 22 -24.89 -20.67 -6.62
N MET A 23 -24.74 -21.02 -7.91
CA MET A 23 -23.65 -20.52 -8.74
C MET A 23 -23.79 -19.01 -8.99
N THR A 24 -25.02 -18.53 -9.18
CA THR A 24 -25.33 -17.11 -9.41
C THR A 24 -25.10 -16.29 -8.15
N MET A 25 -25.50 -16.79 -6.97
CA MET A 25 -25.18 -16.16 -5.67
C MET A 25 -23.67 -16.08 -5.43
N MET A 26 -22.92 -17.17 -5.65
CA MET A 26 -21.46 -17.14 -5.54
C MET A 26 -20.79 -16.18 -6.54
N MET A 27 -21.29 -16.10 -7.78
CA MET A 27 -20.78 -15.15 -8.77
C MET A 27 -21.11 -13.71 -8.38
N ASN A 28 -22.31 -13.44 -7.88
CA ASN A 28 -22.72 -12.12 -7.43
C ASN A 28 -21.94 -11.67 -6.19
N GLU A 29 -21.77 -12.52 -5.18
CA GLU A 29 -20.92 -12.23 -4.01
C GLU A 29 -19.48 -11.92 -4.42
N ARG A 30 -18.98 -12.61 -5.45
CA ARG A 30 -17.65 -12.32 -6.01
C ARG A 30 -17.64 -10.96 -6.68
N ILE A 31 -18.60 -10.66 -7.55
CA ILE A 31 -18.74 -9.38 -8.29
C ILE A 31 -18.94 -8.18 -7.34
N ASP A 32 -19.73 -8.36 -6.29
CA ASP A 32 -20.20 -7.30 -5.38
C ASP A 32 -19.29 -7.05 -4.18
N ARG A 33 -18.16 -7.78 -4.05
CA ARG A 33 -17.27 -7.65 -2.89
C ARG A 33 -16.71 -6.23 -2.68
N GLY A 34 -16.88 -5.30 -3.63
CA GLY A 34 -16.66 -3.85 -3.45
C GLY A 34 -15.22 -3.40 -3.18
N PHE A 35 -14.34 -4.30 -2.73
CA PHE A 35 -12.95 -4.05 -2.38
C PHE A 35 -12.07 -5.26 -2.72
N MET A 36 -10.80 -4.98 -2.96
CA MET A 36 -9.78 -5.99 -3.23
C MET A 36 -9.29 -6.63 -1.92
N THR A 37 -9.05 -7.93 -1.90
CA THR A 37 -8.47 -8.59 -0.71
C THR A 37 -6.98 -8.34 -0.64
N ALA A 38 -6.40 -8.50 0.54
CA ALA A 38 -4.97 -8.45 0.73
C ALA A 38 -4.22 -9.46 -0.17
N SER A 39 -4.77 -10.68 -0.35
CA SER A 39 -4.15 -11.69 -1.21
C SER A 39 -4.14 -11.30 -2.70
N GLU A 40 -5.23 -10.69 -3.19
CA GLU A 40 -5.31 -10.16 -4.55
C GLU A 40 -4.38 -8.97 -4.75
N ALA A 41 -4.31 -8.07 -3.76
CA ALA A 41 -3.39 -6.94 -3.76
C ALA A 41 -1.93 -7.41 -3.86
N VAL A 42 -1.54 -8.39 -3.05
CA VAL A 42 -0.20 -8.98 -3.06
C VAL A 42 0.08 -9.69 -4.38
N ALA A 43 -0.89 -10.40 -4.96
CA ALA A 43 -0.72 -11.07 -6.25
C ALA A 43 -0.45 -10.07 -7.38
N LEU A 44 -1.23 -8.98 -7.45
CA LEU A 44 -1.01 -7.91 -8.42
C LEU A 44 0.31 -7.20 -8.19
N PHE A 45 0.66 -6.94 -6.93
CA PHE A 45 1.91 -6.31 -6.57
C PHE A 45 3.11 -7.15 -7.02
N LYS A 46 3.14 -8.44 -6.67
CA LYS A 46 4.23 -9.35 -7.07
C LYS A 46 4.38 -9.44 -8.58
N ARG A 47 3.26 -9.60 -9.29
CA ARG A 47 3.28 -9.63 -10.76
C ARG A 47 3.87 -8.34 -11.35
N GLY A 48 3.43 -7.18 -10.89
CA GLY A 48 3.95 -5.89 -11.37
C GLY A 48 5.42 -5.67 -11.02
N LEU A 49 5.85 -6.18 -9.86
CA LEU A 49 7.24 -6.13 -9.40
C LEU A 49 8.12 -6.99 -10.30
N ASP A 50 7.71 -8.23 -10.57
CA ASP A 50 8.45 -9.18 -11.43
C ASP A 50 8.60 -8.63 -12.85
N GLU A 51 7.52 -8.14 -13.45
CA GLU A 51 7.52 -7.57 -14.80
C GLU A 51 8.46 -6.36 -14.91
N GLU A 52 8.34 -5.38 -14.00
CA GLU A 52 9.13 -4.15 -14.07
C GLU A 52 10.59 -4.36 -13.66
N LEU A 53 10.84 -5.23 -12.68
CA LEU A 53 12.21 -5.57 -12.26
C LEU A 53 12.94 -6.33 -13.38
N GLY A 54 12.23 -7.19 -14.10
CA GLY A 54 12.77 -7.82 -15.32
C GLY A 54 13.22 -6.78 -16.34
N LEU A 55 12.40 -5.75 -16.60
CA LEU A 55 12.76 -4.65 -17.50
C LEU A 55 13.94 -3.82 -16.98
N ALA A 56 13.94 -3.48 -15.69
CA ALA A 56 15.00 -2.68 -15.07
C ALA A 56 16.36 -3.42 -15.02
N THR A 57 16.33 -4.75 -14.94
CA THR A 57 17.54 -5.58 -14.91
C THR A 57 18.01 -6.02 -16.30
N ALA A 58 17.14 -5.98 -17.33
CA ALA A 58 17.48 -6.38 -18.70
C ALA A 58 18.69 -5.62 -19.26
N ALA A 59 18.75 -4.30 -19.04
CA ALA A 59 19.87 -3.47 -19.49
C ALA A 59 21.24 -3.90 -18.91
N ARG A 60 21.25 -4.54 -17.73
CA ARG A 60 22.46 -5.09 -17.10
C ARG A 60 22.85 -6.45 -17.69
N LEU A 61 21.89 -7.21 -18.20
CA LEU A 61 22.16 -8.47 -18.89
C LEU A 61 22.66 -8.22 -20.32
N ASP A 62 22.21 -7.14 -20.94
CA ASP A 62 22.58 -6.75 -22.31
C ASP A 62 23.95 -6.06 -22.42
N GLY A 63 24.54 -5.60 -21.31
CA GLY A 63 25.86 -4.95 -21.33
C GLY A 63 26.51 -4.80 -19.95
N ASP A 64 27.83 -4.65 -19.93
CA ASP A 64 28.67 -4.59 -18.72
C ASP A 64 28.74 -3.17 -18.09
N GLY A 65 27.76 -2.32 -18.42
CA GLY A 65 27.72 -0.92 -17.97
C GLY A 65 27.22 -0.78 -16.53
N PRO A 66 27.63 0.29 -15.81
CA PRO A 66 27.07 0.59 -14.48
C PRO A 66 25.56 0.81 -14.59
N SER A 67 24.81 0.38 -13.56
CA SER A 67 23.36 0.59 -13.55
C SER A 67 23.02 2.08 -13.53
N ASP A 68 22.03 2.49 -14.32
CA ASP A 68 21.56 3.89 -14.32
C ASP A 68 20.65 4.14 -13.10
N THR A 69 21.30 4.32 -11.95
CA THR A 69 20.64 4.64 -10.67
C THR A 69 19.83 5.93 -10.73
N ARG A 70 20.22 6.89 -11.57
CA ARG A 70 19.49 8.16 -11.77
C ARG A 70 18.14 7.89 -12.44
N THR A 71 18.13 7.14 -13.54
CA THR A 71 16.89 6.80 -14.25
C THR A 71 15.96 5.97 -13.37
N ALA A 72 16.49 4.99 -12.63
CA ALA A 72 15.70 4.19 -11.69
C ALA A 72 15.06 5.06 -10.60
N ARG A 73 15.80 6.02 -10.03
CA ARG A 73 15.28 6.97 -9.03
C ARG A 73 14.18 7.89 -9.59
N VAL A 74 14.34 8.37 -10.83
CA VAL A 74 13.32 9.20 -11.52
C VAL A 74 12.06 8.38 -11.79
N LEU A 75 12.19 7.14 -12.27
CA LEU A 75 11.04 6.26 -12.53
C LEU A 75 10.32 5.84 -11.26
N GLU A 76 11.05 5.54 -10.18
CA GLU A 76 10.47 5.26 -8.85
C GLU A 76 9.55 6.42 -8.41
N ALA A 77 10.06 7.66 -8.43
CA ALA A 77 9.27 8.83 -8.06
C ALA A 77 8.07 9.04 -8.98
N THR A 78 8.27 8.86 -10.30
CA THR A 78 7.22 8.95 -11.32
C THR A 78 6.08 7.99 -11.01
N TYR A 79 6.38 6.71 -10.76
CA TYR A 79 5.37 5.70 -10.46
C TYR A 79 4.67 5.94 -9.12
N ARG A 80 5.40 6.38 -8.07
CA ARG A 80 4.78 6.75 -6.79
C ARG A 80 3.81 7.92 -6.92
N ILE A 81 4.15 8.94 -7.71
CA ILE A 81 3.25 10.06 -7.98
C ILE A 81 2.05 9.56 -8.78
N ALA A 82 2.28 8.81 -9.86
CA ALA A 82 1.23 8.29 -10.73
C ALA A 82 0.20 7.42 -9.99
N ALA A 83 0.64 6.64 -9.00
CA ALA A 83 -0.25 5.81 -8.16
C ALA A 83 -1.32 6.63 -7.42
N ARG A 84 -1.03 7.91 -7.14
CA ARG A 84 -1.90 8.84 -6.40
C ARG A 84 -2.72 9.76 -7.32
N LEU A 85 -2.37 9.83 -8.59
CA LEU A 85 -3.13 10.59 -9.59
C LEU A 85 -4.39 9.82 -10.01
N ALA A 86 -5.47 10.53 -10.36
CA ALA A 86 -6.62 9.91 -11.02
C ALA A 86 -6.23 9.40 -12.43
N PRO A 87 -6.91 8.37 -12.97
CA PRO A 87 -6.54 7.78 -14.26
C PRO A 87 -6.65 8.75 -15.44
N ASP A 88 -7.54 9.73 -15.39
CA ASP A 88 -7.79 10.65 -16.51
C ASP A 88 -7.21 12.04 -16.30
N THR A 89 -6.51 12.29 -15.20
CA THR A 89 -6.03 13.64 -14.86
C THR A 89 -4.84 14.06 -15.72
N ASP A 90 -4.91 15.26 -16.30
CA ASP A 90 -3.75 15.93 -16.90
C ASP A 90 -3.03 16.86 -15.91
N THR A 91 -3.61 17.08 -14.73
CA THR A 91 -3.05 17.95 -13.71
C THR A 91 -2.16 17.16 -12.75
N ILE A 92 -0.95 17.70 -12.53
CA ILE A 92 0.02 17.18 -11.57
C ILE A 92 0.08 18.16 -10.41
N SER A 93 -0.29 17.72 -9.20
CA SER A 93 -0.19 18.55 -8.00
C SER A 93 1.27 18.86 -7.68
N PHE A 94 1.58 20.15 -7.48
CA PHE A 94 2.92 20.60 -7.11
C PHE A 94 3.32 20.12 -5.71
N GLU A 95 2.37 20.06 -4.78
CA GLU A 95 2.57 19.51 -3.45
C GLU A 95 2.96 18.04 -3.52
N LEU A 96 2.23 17.27 -4.33
CA LEU A 96 2.51 15.86 -4.55
C LEU A 96 3.89 15.66 -5.18
N LEU A 97 4.22 16.45 -6.22
CA LEU A 97 5.54 16.41 -6.85
C LEU A 97 6.65 16.65 -5.81
N ASN A 98 6.53 17.70 -4.99
CA ASN A 98 7.55 18.05 -4.00
C ASN A 98 7.76 16.96 -2.94
N SER A 99 6.68 16.33 -2.47
CA SER A 99 6.78 15.27 -1.47
C SER A 99 7.58 14.04 -1.95
N PHE A 100 7.55 13.74 -3.26
CA PHE A 100 8.25 12.59 -3.84
C PHE A 100 9.59 12.94 -4.50
N THR A 101 9.94 14.23 -4.61
CA THR A 101 11.20 14.68 -5.21
C THR A 101 12.10 15.42 -4.23
N VAL A 102 12.02 15.10 -2.94
CA VAL A 102 12.94 15.68 -1.93
C VAL A 102 14.38 15.29 -2.26
N GLY A 103 15.27 16.27 -2.36
CA GLY A 103 16.68 16.06 -2.71
C GLY A 103 16.92 15.68 -4.18
N PHE A 104 15.97 15.93 -5.08
CA PHE A 104 16.18 15.83 -6.53
C PHE A 104 16.77 17.12 -7.07
N SER A 105 17.60 17.02 -8.11
CA SER A 105 18.00 18.20 -8.89
C SER A 105 16.82 18.74 -9.71
N ASP A 106 16.89 20.00 -10.15
CA ASP A 106 15.84 20.58 -11.02
C ASP A 106 15.70 19.81 -12.34
N ALA A 107 16.80 19.28 -12.87
CA ALA A 107 16.79 18.42 -14.05
C ALA A 107 16.03 17.10 -13.81
N ASP A 108 16.19 16.49 -12.64
CA ASP A 108 15.48 15.25 -12.30
C ASP A 108 14.00 15.51 -12.03
N ARG A 109 13.66 16.63 -11.38
CA ARG A 109 12.26 17.07 -11.19
C ARG A 109 11.60 17.32 -12.53
N HIS A 110 12.30 17.96 -13.47
CA HIS A 110 11.82 18.15 -14.83
C HIS A 110 11.60 16.82 -15.56
N ALA A 111 12.54 15.87 -15.42
CA ALA A 111 12.40 14.53 -15.98
C ALA A 111 11.17 13.80 -15.43
N VAL A 112 10.90 13.85 -14.12
CA VAL A 112 9.68 13.28 -13.51
C VAL A 112 8.42 13.88 -14.15
N VAL A 113 8.34 15.20 -14.29
CA VAL A 113 7.18 15.87 -14.91
C VAL A 113 7.02 15.44 -16.37
N LEU A 114 8.12 15.36 -17.12
CA LEU A 114 8.11 14.93 -18.51
C LEU A 114 7.64 13.48 -18.63
N MET A 115 8.11 12.58 -17.77
CA MET A 115 7.67 11.17 -17.76
C MET A 115 6.19 11.04 -17.40
N LEU A 116 5.71 11.79 -16.42
CA LEU A 116 4.29 11.81 -16.06
C LEU A 116 3.38 12.27 -17.21
N LYS A 117 3.83 13.25 -18.01
CA LYS A 117 3.07 13.78 -19.14
C LYS A 117 3.19 12.92 -20.40
N ALA A 118 4.41 12.49 -20.75
CA ALA A 118 4.69 11.79 -22.00
C ALA A 118 4.30 10.32 -21.95
N LEU A 119 4.64 9.62 -20.86
CA LEU A 119 4.33 8.19 -20.71
C LEU A 119 2.96 7.95 -20.07
N ALA A 120 2.41 8.95 -19.37
CA ALA A 120 1.13 8.89 -18.67
C ALA A 120 0.89 7.53 -17.96
N PRO A 121 1.79 7.09 -17.06
CA PRO A 121 1.73 5.74 -16.48
C PRO A 121 0.43 5.48 -15.71
N HIS A 122 -0.21 6.53 -15.18
CA HIS A 122 -1.51 6.46 -14.53
C HIS A 122 -2.66 6.04 -15.49
N ARG A 123 -2.59 6.45 -16.77
CA ARG A 123 -3.51 6.03 -17.85
C ARG A 123 -3.21 4.62 -18.31
N ALA A 124 -1.94 4.32 -18.58
CA ALA A 124 -1.50 2.99 -19.02
C ALA A 124 -1.89 1.91 -18.00
N ALA A 125 -1.64 2.16 -16.71
CA ALA A 125 -2.02 1.23 -15.64
C ALA A 125 -3.54 1.06 -15.50
N ALA A 126 -4.33 2.11 -15.80
CA ALA A 126 -5.79 2.01 -15.79
C ALA A 126 -6.29 1.08 -16.90
N ALA A 127 -5.70 1.15 -18.09
CA ALA A 127 -6.01 0.25 -19.20
C ALA A 127 -5.67 -1.22 -18.89
N SER A 128 -4.59 -1.47 -18.15
CA SER A 128 -4.18 -2.84 -17.79
C SER A 128 -4.87 -3.41 -16.54
N ALA A 129 -5.43 -2.57 -15.66
CA ALA A 129 -5.96 -3.00 -14.37
C ALA A 129 -7.04 -4.10 -14.48
N ASN A 130 -7.98 -3.95 -15.41
CA ASN A 130 -9.06 -4.93 -15.61
C ASN A 130 -8.54 -6.27 -16.12
N ALA A 131 -7.55 -6.25 -17.02
CA ALA A 131 -6.92 -7.47 -17.52
C ALA A 131 -6.16 -8.20 -16.40
N CYS A 132 -5.47 -7.46 -15.53
CA CYS A 132 -4.78 -8.04 -14.38
C CYS A 132 -5.77 -8.64 -13.36
N LEU A 133 -6.85 -7.94 -13.04
CA LEU A 133 -7.92 -8.45 -12.16
C LEU A 133 -8.57 -9.73 -12.73
N ALA A 134 -8.87 -9.73 -14.03
CA ALA A 134 -9.41 -10.91 -14.71
C ALA A 134 -8.47 -12.12 -14.59
N SER A 135 -7.16 -11.90 -14.75
CA SER A 135 -6.17 -12.99 -14.70
C SER A 135 -6.07 -13.69 -13.35
N ILE A 136 -6.36 -12.99 -12.25
CA ILE A 136 -6.37 -13.55 -10.89
C ILE A 136 -7.77 -13.97 -10.44
N GLY A 137 -8.79 -13.84 -11.31
CA GLY A 137 -10.18 -14.11 -10.99
C GLY A 137 -10.76 -13.17 -9.92
N ALA A 138 -10.21 -11.96 -9.78
CA ALA A 138 -10.72 -10.93 -8.88
C ALA A 138 -11.89 -10.20 -9.54
N PRO A 139 -12.84 -9.67 -8.75
CA PRO A 139 -13.97 -8.93 -9.30
C PRO A 139 -13.55 -7.63 -9.96
N ILE A 140 -14.23 -7.30 -11.06
CA ILE A 140 -13.99 -6.08 -11.83
C ILE A 140 -15.12 -5.10 -11.52
N ASN A 141 -14.83 -4.14 -10.65
CA ASN A 141 -15.69 -2.99 -10.38
C ASN A 141 -14.81 -1.73 -10.22
N ALA A 142 -15.42 -0.55 -10.10
CA ALA A 142 -14.67 0.71 -10.07
C ALA A 142 -13.68 0.82 -8.91
N ALA A 143 -13.99 0.23 -7.75
CA ALA A 143 -13.13 0.25 -6.58
C ALA A 143 -11.94 -0.70 -6.75
N THR A 144 -12.19 -1.96 -7.13
CA THR A 144 -11.11 -2.93 -7.36
C THR A 144 -10.21 -2.52 -8.52
N SER A 145 -10.75 -1.89 -9.56
CA SER A 145 -9.97 -1.34 -10.67
C SER A 145 -9.04 -0.22 -10.22
N ARG A 146 -9.53 0.66 -9.34
CA ARG A 146 -8.72 1.75 -8.76
C ARG A 146 -7.60 1.19 -7.90
N ASP A 147 -7.90 0.22 -7.03
CA ASP A 147 -6.93 -0.39 -6.14
C ASP A 147 -5.89 -1.19 -6.93
N ALA A 148 -6.33 -1.98 -7.92
CA ALA A 148 -5.45 -2.75 -8.80
C ALA A 148 -4.46 -1.84 -9.53
N ARG A 149 -4.95 -0.73 -10.10
CA ARG A 149 -4.10 0.28 -10.76
C ARG A 149 -3.05 0.84 -9.80
N ALA A 150 -3.45 1.18 -8.57
CA ALA A 150 -2.52 1.68 -7.56
C ALA A 150 -1.46 0.62 -7.21
N GLN A 151 -1.86 -0.65 -7.02
CA GLN A 151 -0.92 -1.73 -6.72
C GLN A 151 0.07 -1.98 -7.85
N ILE A 152 -0.37 -1.96 -9.11
CA ILE A 152 0.53 -2.08 -10.28
C ILE A 152 1.58 -0.97 -10.27
N LEU A 153 1.17 0.28 -10.04
CA LEU A 153 2.09 1.42 -10.03
C LEU A 153 3.03 1.39 -8.83
N LEU A 154 2.55 1.00 -7.65
CA LEU A 154 3.40 0.83 -6.48
C LEU A 154 4.41 -0.30 -6.66
N ALA A 155 4.02 -1.39 -7.31
CA ALA A 155 4.92 -2.49 -7.65
C ALA A 155 6.02 -2.06 -8.61
N LYS A 156 5.66 -1.31 -9.65
CA LYS A 156 6.63 -0.71 -10.58
C LYS A 156 7.58 0.26 -9.85
N ALA A 157 7.07 1.08 -8.94
CA ALA A 157 7.90 1.94 -8.12
C ALA A 157 8.88 1.13 -7.26
N GLU A 158 8.42 0.06 -6.61
CA GLU A 158 9.27 -0.80 -5.80
C GLU A 158 10.34 -1.52 -6.64
N ALA A 159 10.01 -1.98 -7.86
CA ALA A 159 10.98 -2.55 -8.78
C ALA A 159 12.13 -1.57 -9.07
N GLN A 160 11.80 -0.31 -9.37
CA GLN A 160 12.78 0.75 -9.62
C GLN A 160 13.57 1.14 -8.37
N ALA A 161 12.95 1.07 -7.19
CA ALA A 161 13.65 1.23 -5.90
C ALA A 161 14.66 0.10 -5.65
N ARG A 162 14.34 -1.13 -6.06
CA ARG A 162 15.26 -2.28 -5.97
C ARG A 162 16.35 -2.25 -7.04
N ALA A 163 16.04 -1.75 -8.24
CA ALA A 163 17.01 -1.58 -9.32
C ALA A 163 18.18 -0.65 -8.92
N GLN A 164 17.96 0.33 -8.05
CA GLN A 164 19.03 1.18 -7.50
C GLN A 164 20.06 0.40 -6.66
N LEU A 165 19.78 -0.85 -6.29
CA LEU A 165 20.69 -1.72 -5.55
C LEU A 165 21.54 -2.60 -6.47
N LEU A 166 21.37 -2.52 -7.81
CA LEU A 166 22.03 -3.41 -8.75
C LEU A 166 23.57 -3.38 -8.67
N ASP A 167 24.15 -2.23 -8.36
CA ASP A 167 25.61 -2.08 -8.24
C ASP A 167 26.16 -2.46 -6.86
N ARG A 168 25.32 -2.92 -5.93
CA ARG A 168 25.79 -3.41 -4.61
C ARG A 168 26.58 -4.70 -4.80
N ALA A 169 27.72 -4.81 -4.11
CA ALA A 169 28.62 -5.96 -4.21
C ALA A 169 27.92 -7.30 -3.96
N GLU A 170 26.95 -7.33 -3.05
CA GLU A 170 26.15 -8.53 -2.77
C GLU A 170 25.26 -8.97 -3.94
N VAL A 171 24.82 -8.03 -4.77
CA VAL A 171 23.98 -8.29 -5.95
C VAL A 171 24.86 -8.61 -7.16
N THR A 172 25.99 -7.90 -7.32
CA THR A 172 26.92 -8.11 -8.43
C THR A 172 27.71 -9.41 -8.31
N ALA A 173 27.95 -9.91 -7.09
CA ALA A 173 28.63 -11.19 -6.85
C ALA A 173 27.82 -12.40 -7.34
N CYS A 174 26.56 -12.19 -7.70
CA CYS A 174 25.65 -13.26 -8.06
C CYS A 174 25.25 -13.22 -9.54
N GLY A 175 25.13 -14.40 -10.15
CA GLY A 175 24.92 -14.50 -11.59
C GLY A 175 23.56 -13.99 -12.08
N ASN A 176 22.50 -14.08 -11.26
CA ASN A 176 21.19 -13.54 -11.61
C ASN A 176 20.76 -12.44 -10.62
N PRO A 177 20.88 -11.15 -11.00
CA PRO A 177 20.52 -10.05 -10.11
C PRO A 177 19.01 -9.98 -9.84
N MET A 178 18.17 -10.42 -10.79
CA MET A 178 16.72 -10.41 -10.64
C MET A 178 16.27 -11.31 -9.48
N SER A 179 16.74 -12.56 -9.42
CA SER A 179 16.33 -13.50 -8.37
C SER A 179 16.68 -13.03 -6.96
N ILE A 180 17.76 -12.26 -6.83
CA ILE A 180 18.22 -11.72 -5.55
C ILE A 180 17.42 -10.51 -5.13
N LEU A 181 17.13 -9.63 -6.09
CA LEU A 181 16.29 -8.47 -5.83
C LEU A 181 14.83 -8.84 -5.59
N LEU A 182 14.40 -10.06 -5.89
CA LEU A 182 13.08 -10.57 -5.48
C LEU A 182 13.03 -11.08 -4.03
N ASP A 183 14.18 -11.29 -3.37
CA ASP A 183 14.22 -11.67 -1.95
C ASP A 183 14.01 -10.44 -1.05
N ASP A 184 12.81 -10.33 -0.49
CA ASP A 184 12.41 -9.24 0.41
C ASP A 184 13.32 -9.11 1.64
N ASN A 185 13.81 -10.23 2.19
CA ASN A 185 14.67 -10.21 3.37
C ASN A 185 16.03 -9.62 3.02
N LEU A 186 16.60 -10.03 1.89
CA LEU A 186 17.88 -9.54 1.42
C LEU A 186 17.79 -8.05 1.04
N VAL A 187 16.73 -7.64 0.33
CA VAL A 187 16.49 -6.22 0.02
C VAL A 187 16.38 -5.38 1.30
N MET A 188 15.68 -5.87 2.32
CA MET A 188 15.58 -5.20 3.61
C MET A 188 16.95 -5.07 4.30
N GLN A 189 17.78 -6.12 4.25
CA GLN A 189 19.14 -6.07 4.78
C GLN A 189 20.03 -5.06 4.02
N LEU A 190 19.98 -5.05 2.69
CA LEU A 190 20.74 -4.12 1.85
C LEU A 190 20.36 -2.66 2.14
N ARG A 191 19.06 -2.39 2.31
CA ARG A 191 18.56 -1.06 2.72
C ARG A 191 19.00 -0.71 4.15
N GLY A 192 18.95 -1.65 5.08
CA GLY A 192 19.39 -1.46 6.47
C GLY A 192 20.88 -1.15 6.59
N LYS A 193 21.73 -1.80 5.79
CA LYS A 193 23.18 -1.49 5.72
C LYS A 193 23.46 -0.10 5.17
N ALA A 194 22.66 0.38 4.21
CA ALA A 194 22.79 1.73 3.66
C ALA A 194 22.45 2.83 4.69
N SER A 195 21.59 2.53 5.66
CA SER A 195 21.17 3.44 6.73
C SER A 195 22.04 3.38 8.00
N GLN A 196 23.02 2.48 8.08
CA GLN A 196 23.97 2.52 9.20
C GLN A 196 24.90 3.72 9.02
N PRO A 197 24.88 4.72 9.93
CA PRO A 197 25.88 5.77 9.88
C PRO A 197 27.23 5.10 10.04
N ALA A 198 28.16 5.37 9.11
CA ALA A 198 29.55 4.98 9.26
C ALA A 198 29.97 5.38 10.68
N ARG A 199 30.35 4.40 11.50
CA ARG A 199 30.80 4.63 12.88
C ARG A 199 31.92 5.65 12.80
N ALA A 200 31.60 6.90 13.12
CA ALA A 200 32.57 7.98 13.08
C ALA A 200 33.76 7.55 13.95
N ALA A 201 34.97 7.75 13.43
CA ALA A 201 36.18 7.63 14.23
C ALA A 201 35.98 8.40 15.54
N PRO A 202 36.44 7.88 16.70
CA PRO A 202 36.18 8.51 17.98
C PRO A 202 36.74 9.94 17.97
N VAL A 203 35.84 10.91 17.85
CA VAL A 203 36.13 12.33 18.07
C VAL A 203 36.49 12.47 19.55
N PRO A 204 37.54 13.24 19.91
CA PRO A 204 37.88 13.48 21.31
C PRO A 204 36.66 14.07 22.03
N ALA A 205 36.33 13.51 23.20
CA ALA A 205 35.15 13.87 23.96
C ALA A 205 35.18 15.36 24.36
N GLU A 206 34.45 16.18 23.63
CA GLU A 206 34.06 17.53 24.04
C GLU A 206 32.91 17.40 25.04
N ALA A 207 32.97 18.17 26.13
CA ALA A 207 32.06 18.04 27.26
C ALA A 207 30.58 18.19 26.82
N PRO A 208 29.67 17.34 27.32
CA PRO A 208 28.28 17.35 26.86
C PRO A 208 27.60 18.66 27.24
N ILE A 209 27.15 19.39 26.22
CA ILE A 209 26.20 20.49 26.39
C ILE A 209 24.88 19.86 26.85
N PRO A 210 24.32 20.27 28.01
CA PRO A 210 23.08 19.69 28.53
C PRO A 210 21.90 20.15 27.67
N THR A 211 21.48 19.31 26.72
CA THR A 211 20.21 19.49 25.99
C THR A 211 19.08 18.76 26.75
N PRO A 212 17.97 19.43 27.09
CA PRO A 212 16.91 18.87 27.96
C PRO A 212 16.04 17.78 27.30
N PHE A 213 16.29 17.43 26.04
CA PHE A 213 15.48 16.48 25.26
C PHE A 213 16.14 15.10 25.06
N LEU A 214 17.31 14.86 25.65
CA LEU A 214 18.10 13.63 25.47
C LEU A 214 18.33 12.84 26.76
N THR A 215 17.37 12.88 27.68
CA THR A 215 17.29 11.86 28.74
C THR A 215 16.49 10.69 28.18
N THR A 216 17.19 9.65 27.74
CA THR A 216 16.57 8.37 27.39
C THR A 216 16.02 7.76 28.68
N ASP A 217 14.73 7.95 28.96
CA ASP A 217 14.08 7.29 30.08
C ASP A 217 13.99 5.79 29.76
N THR A 218 14.63 4.97 30.60
CA THR A 218 14.67 3.51 30.44
C THR A 218 13.46 2.83 31.07
N ARG A 219 12.57 3.59 31.72
CA ARG A 219 11.32 3.07 32.28
C ARG A 219 10.37 2.67 31.17
N ARG A 220 9.57 1.62 31.42
CA ARG A 220 8.49 1.26 30.50
C ARG A 220 7.47 2.39 30.52
N LEU A 221 6.94 2.72 29.34
CA LEU A 221 5.95 3.79 29.19
C LEU A 221 4.74 3.61 30.13
N ALA A 222 4.32 2.37 30.38
CA ALA A 222 3.23 2.05 31.32
C ALA A 222 3.52 2.52 32.76
N ASP A 223 4.74 2.30 33.25
CA ASP A 223 5.13 2.66 34.63
C ASP A 223 5.16 4.18 34.83
N VAL A 224 5.42 4.94 33.77
CA VAL A 224 5.40 6.41 33.77
C VAL A 224 3.95 6.91 33.67
N ILE A 225 3.14 6.33 32.78
CA ILE A 225 1.76 6.73 32.57
C ILE A 225 0.94 6.49 33.85
N ASP A 226 1.03 5.32 34.46
CA ASP A 226 0.21 4.98 35.62
C ASP A 226 0.49 5.90 36.82
N GLY A 227 1.78 6.25 37.03
CA GLY A 227 2.18 7.23 38.04
C GLY A 227 1.64 8.63 37.75
N THR A 228 1.79 9.11 36.51
CA THR A 228 1.26 10.43 36.14
C THR A 228 -0.27 10.51 36.19
N VAL A 229 -0.98 9.44 35.83
CA VAL A 229 -2.44 9.38 35.91
C VAL A 229 -2.89 9.42 37.37
N ALA A 230 -2.21 8.70 38.26
CA ALA A 230 -2.50 8.74 39.70
C ALA A 230 -2.23 10.14 40.30
N ASP A 231 -1.13 10.79 39.91
CA ASP A 231 -0.79 12.15 40.37
C ASP A 231 -1.81 13.19 39.90
N ILE A 232 -2.26 13.11 38.64
CA ILE A 232 -3.27 14.03 38.10
C ILE A 232 -4.64 13.77 38.74
N GLN A 233 -5.02 12.51 38.96
CA GLN A 233 -6.25 12.18 39.69
C GLN A 233 -6.21 12.68 41.15
N ALA A 234 -5.06 12.58 41.81
CA ALA A 234 -4.86 13.08 43.17
C ALA A 234 -4.88 14.62 43.25
N SER A 235 -4.46 15.31 42.18
CA SER A 235 -4.48 16.77 42.10
C SER A 235 -5.89 17.38 41.95
N GLY A 236 -6.91 16.56 41.64
CA GLY A 236 -8.29 17.01 41.49
C GLY A 236 -8.58 17.80 40.21
N ASP A 237 -7.57 18.06 39.36
CA ASP A 237 -7.68 18.79 38.09
C ASP A 237 -8.17 17.91 36.91
N TRP A 238 -8.64 16.69 37.19
CA TRP A 238 -9.17 15.81 36.16
C TRP A 238 -10.62 16.17 35.82
N ASN A 239 -10.79 17.01 34.79
CA ASN A 239 -12.10 17.25 34.21
C ASN A 239 -12.60 16.01 33.44
N GLU A 240 -13.90 15.70 33.56
CA GLU A 240 -14.54 14.69 32.73
C GLU A 240 -14.32 15.01 31.24
N ASP A 241 -13.97 13.99 30.47
CA ASP A 241 -13.63 14.11 29.06
C ASP A 241 -14.83 14.63 28.26
N VAL A 242 -14.77 15.89 27.83
CA VAL A 242 -15.81 16.58 27.04
C VAL A 242 -15.72 16.17 25.55
N ALA A 243 -15.64 14.86 25.29
CA ALA A 243 -15.50 14.26 23.97
C ALA A 243 -14.25 14.73 23.18
N GLN A 244 -13.19 15.17 23.86
CA GLN A 244 -11.94 15.56 23.21
C GLN A 244 -11.14 14.32 22.77
N ARG A 245 -11.16 13.24 23.56
CA ARG A 245 -10.49 11.99 23.17
C ARG A 245 -11.13 11.36 21.94
N VAL A 246 -12.45 11.37 21.87
CA VAL A 246 -13.20 10.91 20.68
C VAL A 246 -12.77 11.71 19.45
N ARG A 247 -12.63 13.04 19.57
CA ARG A 247 -12.15 13.90 18.48
C ARG A 247 -10.71 13.59 18.04
N VAL A 248 -9.81 13.31 18.98
CA VAL A 248 -8.42 12.96 18.64
C VAL A 248 -8.34 11.58 17.99
N ILE A 249 -9.15 10.64 18.45
CA ILE A 249 -9.28 9.29 17.84
C ILE A 249 -9.88 9.39 16.44
N ASP A 250 -10.89 10.25 16.21
CA ASP A 250 -11.46 10.50 14.88
C ASP A 250 -10.45 11.16 13.93
N VAL A 251 -9.60 12.07 14.43
CA VAL A 251 -8.60 12.78 13.61
C VAL A 251 -7.40 11.88 13.27
N MET A 252 -7.01 10.95 14.14
CA MET A 252 -5.87 10.05 13.90
C MET A 252 -6.26 8.65 13.41
N GLY A 253 -7.53 8.25 13.49
CA GLY A 253 -8.01 6.91 13.15
C GLY A 253 -8.67 6.84 11.77
N CYS A 254 -7.99 6.23 10.80
CA CYS A 254 -8.66 5.64 9.64
C CYS A 254 -9.46 4.40 10.11
N THR A 255 -10.81 4.49 10.22
CA THR A 255 -11.80 3.57 9.58
C THR A 255 -13.23 3.70 10.13
N ALA A 256 -14.17 3.91 9.19
CA ALA A 256 -15.60 3.52 9.09
C ALA A 256 -16.66 3.99 10.14
N PRO A 257 -17.84 4.49 9.69
CA PRO A 257 -18.93 4.87 10.57
C PRO A 257 -19.66 3.64 11.15
N ALA A 258 -19.92 3.66 12.45
CA ALA A 258 -20.76 2.68 13.13
C ALA A 258 -22.24 2.80 12.69
N PRO A 259 -23.01 1.69 12.64
CA PRO A 259 -24.42 1.72 12.29
C PRO A 259 -25.24 2.42 13.39
N ARG A 260 -26.16 3.30 12.98
CA ARG A 260 -27.16 3.90 13.87
C ARG A 260 -28.13 2.81 14.34
N GLU A 261 -28.03 2.41 15.60
CA GLU A 261 -29.12 1.73 16.27
C GLU A 261 -30.29 2.71 16.44
N VAL A 262 -31.40 2.40 15.78
CA VAL A 262 -32.69 3.05 15.99
C VAL A 262 -33.27 2.44 17.26
N CYS A 263 -33.19 3.14 18.38
CA CYS A 263 -34.01 2.83 19.55
C CYS A 263 -35.47 3.09 19.20
N ASN A 264 -36.24 2.00 19.05
CA ASN A 264 -37.69 2.03 19.08
C ASN A 264 -38.12 2.32 20.52
N ASP A 265 -38.52 3.57 20.79
CA ASP A 265 -39.32 3.87 21.97
C ASP A 265 -40.71 3.26 21.80
N VAL A 266 -40.94 2.23 22.62
CA VAL A 266 -42.24 1.61 22.85
C VAL A 266 -43.15 2.65 23.51
N ALA A 267 -44.18 3.07 22.78
CA ALA A 267 -45.29 3.81 23.34
C ALA A 267 -46.02 2.94 24.38
N VAL A 268 -45.83 3.24 25.66
CA VAL A 268 -46.73 2.77 26.72
C VAL A 268 -47.87 3.78 26.82
N GLY A 269 -49.01 3.42 26.22
CA GLY A 269 -50.27 4.12 26.40
C GLY A 269 -51.43 3.15 26.24
N SER A 270 -52.06 2.77 27.35
CA SER A 270 -53.45 2.30 27.48
C SER A 270 -53.75 2.11 28.98
N HIS A 271 -54.54 3.00 29.58
CA HIS A 271 -55.95 2.78 29.90
C HIS A 271 -56.18 1.59 30.84
N VAL A 272 -56.40 1.85 32.14
CA VAL A 272 -57.73 1.97 32.79
C VAL A 272 -57.59 2.94 33.96
#